data_AF-A0A2M8BBS1-F1
#
_entry.id   AF-A0A2M8BBS1-F1
#
_cell.length_a   1.000
_cell.length_b   1.000
_cell.length_c   1.000
_cell.angle_alpha   90.00
_cell.angle_beta   90.00
_cell.angle_gamma   90.00
#
_symmetry.space_group_name_H-M   'P 1'
#
loop_
_entity.id
_entity.type
_entity.pdbx_description
1 polymer ?
#
loop_
_entity_poly.entity_id
_entity_poly.type
_entity_poly.pdbx_seq_one_letter_code
_entity_poly.pdbx_strand_id
1 'polypeptide(L)' 'MNNDIQYGFVRVFEDRSFANVLEALPEALKKEGFGVLTEIDVKATLKKKLDVDFRNYMILGACNPNLAHQA' A
#
# COMPACT_ATOMS: atom_id res chain seq x y z
N MET A 1 14.38 19.24 16.58
CA MET A 1 14.40 19.22 15.11
C MET A 1 12.98 18.88 14.69
N ASN A 2 12.21 19.87 14.24
CA ASN A 2 10.81 19.65 13.85
C ASN A 2 10.78 18.88 12.54
N ASN A 3 10.19 17.69 12.57
CA ASN A 3 10.17 16.73 11.47
C ASN A 3 8.83 16.79 10.70
N ASP A 4 8.18 17.96 10.68
CA ASP A 4 6.84 18.17 10.13
C ASP A 4 6.85 18.37 8.59
N ILE A 5 7.72 17.66 7.87
CA ILE A 5 7.59 17.55 6.41
C ILE A 5 6.78 16.30 6.12
N GLN A 6 5.51 16.49 5.82
CA GLN A 6 4.63 15.41 5.38
C GLN A 6 4.91 15.10 3.90
N TYR A 7 5.65 14.02 3.65
CA TYR A 7 5.82 13.49 2.29
C TYR A 7 4.64 12.60 1.91
N GLY A 8 4.01 12.92 0.77
CA GLY A 8 2.93 12.13 0.19
C GLY A 8 1.56 12.36 0.81
N PHE A 9 0.59 11.57 0.33
CA PHE A 9 -0.79 11.60 0.79
C PHE A 9 -1.02 10.50 1.82
N VAL A 10 -1.64 10.86 2.95
CA VAL A 10 -1.99 9.92 4.02
C VAL A 10 -3.48 10.00 4.28
N ARG A 11 -4.11 8.83 4.34
CA ARG A 11 -5.49 8.68 4.78
C ARG A 11 -5.57 7.58 5.82
N VAL A 12 -6.22 7.88 6.95
CA VAL A 12 -6.49 6.92 8.03
C VAL A 12 -7.96 6.53 7.99
N PHE A 13 -8.24 5.24 8.15
CA PHE A 13 -9.59 4.68 8.27
C PHE A 13 -9.76 4.14 9.69
N GLU A 14 -10.57 4.81 10.51
CA GLU A 14 -10.84 4.40 11.90
C GLU A 14 -11.94 3.34 12.00
N ASP A 15 -12.79 3.26 10.98
CA ASP A 15 -14.00 2.42 10.90
C ASP A 15 -13.79 1.13 10.09
N ARG A 16 -12.57 0.86 9.60
CA ARG A 16 -12.27 -0.29 8.75
C ARG A 16 -11.11 -1.11 9.26
N SER A 17 -11.25 -2.43 9.15
CA SER A 17 -10.16 -3.36 9.43
C SER A 17 -9.10 -3.30 8.33
N PHE A 18 -7.87 -3.70 8.66
CA PHE A 18 -6.79 -3.83 7.67
C PHE A 18 -7.18 -4.70 6.47
N ALA A 19 -7.86 -5.82 6.71
CA ALA A 19 -8.32 -6.73 5.67
C ALA A 19 -9.36 -6.07 4.75
N ASN A 20 -10.32 -5.35 5.32
CA ASN A 20 -11.35 -4.64 4.53
C ASN A 20 -10.75 -3.53 3.67
N VAL A 21 -9.73 -2.82 4.18
CA VAL A 21 -9.02 -1.80 3.39
C VAL A 21 -8.22 -2.47 2.28
N LEU A 22 -7.53 -3.57 2.57
CA LEU A 22 -6.72 -4.30 1.59
C LEU A 22 -7.56 -4.85 0.44
N GLU A 23 -8.77 -5.34 0.70
CA GLU A 23 -9.70 -5.81 -0.33
C GLU A 23 -10.30 -4.66 -1.15
N ALA A 24 -10.60 -3.52 -0.52
CA ALA A 24 -11.23 -2.39 -1.20
C ALA A 24 -10.26 -1.53 -2.03
N LEU A 25 -8.97 -1.52 -1.69
CA LEU A 25 -7.99 -0.62 -2.30
C LEU A 25 -7.74 -0.90 -3.80
N PRO A 26 -7.55 -2.15 -4.26
CA PRO A 26 -7.36 -2.45 -5.68
C PRO A 26 -8.55 -2.01 -6.53
N GLU A 27 -9.78 -2.21 -6.04
CA GLU A 27 -11.00 -1.77 -6.75
C GLU A 27 -11.11 -0.24 -6.82
N ALA A 28 -10.70 0.48 -5.77
CA ALA A 28 -10.64 1.93 -5.81
C ALA A 28 -9.60 2.45 -6.81
N LEU A 29 -8.40 1.86 -6.83
CA LEU A 29 -7.34 2.19 -7.79
C LEU A 29 -7.77 1.91 -9.23
N LYS A 30 -8.43 0.78 -9.47
CA LYS A 30 -8.92 0.37 -10.78
C LYS A 30 -9.95 1.34 -11.36
N LYS A 31 -10.82 1.92 -10.54
CA LYS A 31 -11.79 2.96 -10.98
C LYS A 31 -11.09 4.20 -11.53
N GLU A 32 -9.89 4.51 -11.03
CA GLU A 32 -9.05 5.62 -11.50
C GLU A 32 -8.05 5.19 -12.60
N GLY A 33 -8.17 3.96 -13.12
CA GLY A 33 -7.31 3.43 -14.18
C GLY A 33 -5.95 2.90 -13.72
N PHE A 34 -5.75 2.71 -12.42
CA PHE A 34 -4.54 2.10 -11.86
C PHE A 34 -4.74 0.61 -11.59
N GLY A 35 -3.84 -0.23 -12.10
CA GLY A 35 -3.77 -1.65 -11.76
C GLY A 35 -2.69 -1.91 -10.70
N VAL A 36 -2.93 -2.86 -9.80
CA VAL A 36 -1.89 -3.36 -8.87
C VAL A 36 -0.99 -4.33 -9.62
N LEU A 37 0.31 -4.05 -9.64
CA LEU A 37 1.34 -4.86 -10.29
C LEU A 37 2.07 -5.77 -9.30
N THR A 38 2.24 -5.31 -8.06
CA THR A 38 3.01 -6.02 -7.04
C THR A 38 2.37 -5.86 -5.67
N GLU A 39 2.47 -6.93 -4.87
CA GLU A 39 2.05 -6.96 -3.48
C GLU A 39 3.18 -7.52 -2.64
N ILE A 40 3.51 -6.84 -1.54
CA ILE A 40 4.60 -7.25 -0.64
C ILE A 40 4.06 -7.27 0.78
N ASP A 41 3.88 -8.48 1.30
CA ASP A 41 3.60 -8.70 2.72
C ASP A 41 4.91 -8.54 3.51
N VAL A 42 5.10 -7.34 4.06
CA VAL A 42 6.30 -7.00 4.84
C VAL A 42 6.32 -7.79 6.14
N LYS A 43 5.16 -8.02 6.77
CA LYS A 43 5.07 -8.80 8.01
C LYS A 43 5.55 -10.23 7.79
N ALA A 44 5.02 -10.91 6.77
CA ALA A 44 5.42 -12.28 6.44
C ALA A 44 6.89 -12.32 5.99
N THR A 45 7.36 -11.33 5.24
CA THR A 45 8.75 -11.25 4.79
C THR A 45 9.72 -11.12 5.95
N LEU A 46 9.47 -10.20 6.89
CA LEU A 46 10.32 -10.00 8.07
C LEU A 46 10.29 -11.21 9.00
N LYS A 47 9.12 -11.83 9.19
CA LYS A 47 9.02 -13.08 9.95
C LYS A 47 9.86 -14.19 9.31
N LYS A 48 9.75 -14.39 8.00
CA LYS A 48 10.51 -15.43 7.28
C LYS A 48 12.03 -15.20 7.30
N LYS A 49 12.47 -13.94 7.24
CA LYS A 49 13.89 -13.59 7.05
C LYS A 49 14.63 -13.35 8.35
N LEU A 50 13.95 -12.78 9.34
CA LEU A 50 14.55 -12.32 10.59
C LEU A 50 13.88 -12.93 11.84
N ASP A 51 12.82 -13.73 11.67
CA ASP A 51 12.00 -14.31 12.74
C ASP A 51 11.40 -13.29 13.72
N VAL A 52 11.18 -12.06 13.26
CA VAL A 52 10.59 -10.99 14.06
C VAL A 52 9.08 -10.89 13.84
N ASP A 53 8.35 -10.64 14.92
CA ASP A 53 6.93 -10.30 14.84
C ASP A 53 6.78 -8.81 14.52
N PHE A 54 5.98 -8.51 13.49
CA PHE A 54 5.79 -7.15 12.99
C PHE A 54 4.31 -6.83 12.84
N ARG A 55 3.98 -5.54 12.84
CA ARG A 55 2.62 -5.06 12.59
C ARG A 55 2.16 -5.44 11.18
N ASN A 56 0.84 -5.48 10.97
CA ASN A 56 0.27 -5.67 9.63
C ASN A 56 0.74 -4.53 8.72
N TYR A 57 1.40 -4.90 7.62
CA TYR A 57 2.01 -3.94 6.72
C TYR A 57 2.11 -4.55 5.31
N MET A 58 1.34 -3.99 4.38
CA MET A 58 1.32 -4.40 2.98
C MET A 58 1.78 -3.22 2.12
N ILE A 59 2.66 -3.48 1.16
CA ILE A 59 3.04 -2.52 0.13
C ILE A 59 2.43 -2.97 -1.19
N LEU A 60 1.71 -2.07 -1.85
CA LEU A 60 1.11 -2.31 -3.15
C LEU A 60 1.78 -1.39 -4.17
N GLY A 61 2.37 -1.96 -5.22
CA GLY A 61 2.83 -1.21 -6.38
C GLY A 61 1.70 -1.09 -7.39
N ALA A 62 1.19 0.12 -7.62
CA ALA A 62 0.13 0.37 -8.58
C ALA A 62 0.63 1.23 -9.75
N CYS A 63 0.08 0.99 -10.94
CA CYS A 63 0.49 1.68 -12.16
C CYS A 63 -0.71 1.92 -13.07
N ASN A 64 -0.77 3.11 -13.67
CA ASN A 64 -1.62 3.36 -14.84
C ASN A 64 -0.72 3.28 -16.08
N PRO A 65 -0.90 2.27 -16.97
CA PRO A 65 0.02 2.01 -18.07
C PRO A 65 0.03 3.14 -19.11
N ASN A 66 -1.11 3.81 -19.32
CA ASN A 66 -1.18 4.92 -20.28
C ASN A 66 -0.35 6.12 -19.79
N LEU A 67 -0.45 6.44 -18.49
CA LEU A 67 0.37 7.50 -17.89
C LEU A 67 1.84 7.09 -17.82
N ALA A 68 2.13 5.84 -17.45
CA ALA A 68 3.50 5.36 -17.34
C ALA A 68 4.23 5.32 -18.69
N HIS A 69 3.53 5.04 -19.79
CA HIS A 69 4.13 5.08 -21.13
C HIS A 69 4.45 6.52 -21.58
N GLN A 70 3.74 7.52 -21.05
CA GLN A 70 3.92 8.95 -21.39
C GLN A 70 5.01 9.64 -20.58
N ALA A 71 5.50 9.02 -19.50
CA ALA A 71 6.42 9.61 -18.52
C ALA A 71 7.90 9.51 -18.91
#